data_AF-A0AAW3IU03-F1
#
_entry.id   AF-A0AAW3IU03-F1
#
_cell.length_a   1.000
_cell.length_b   1.000
_cell.length_c   1.000
_cell.angle_alpha   90.00
_cell.angle_beta   90.00
_cell.angle_gamma   90.00
#
_symmetry.space_group_name_H-M   'P 1'
#
loop_
_entity.id
_entity.type
_entity.pdbx_description
1 polymer ?
#
loop_
_entity_poly.entity_id
_entity_poly.type
_entity_poly.pdbx_seq_one_letter_code
_entity_poly.pdbx_strand_id
1 'polypeptide(L)'
;MKNILVYTIFIILFSGCDYKYESYSESYTSKIIKNVVLDIECVKSSLDKKLEFNTVTESKNSLRTSISDIEVQVNVNENELVIVSKYKTETKQDKNIYIVSAVGKRVERIIFNDCDY
;
A
#
# COMPACT_ATOMS: atom_id res chain seq x y z
N MET A 1 27.73 14.98 9.77
CA MET A 1 26.63 14.62 10.71
C MET A 1 26.16 13.21 10.36
N LYS A 2 25.69 12.39 11.31
CA LYS A 2 25.22 11.02 11.02
C LYS A 2 23.75 11.06 10.62
N ASN A 3 23.41 10.48 9.47
CA ASN A 3 22.02 10.33 9.04
C ASN A 3 21.37 9.22 9.86
N ILE A 4 20.15 9.46 10.35
CA ILE A 4 19.30 8.44 10.96
C ILE A 4 18.26 8.00 9.93
N LEU A 5 17.99 6.70 9.89
CA LEU A 5 16.94 6.12 9.06
C LEU A 5 15.69 5.93 9.92
N VAL A 6 14.59 6.54 9.48
CA VAL A 6 13.27 6.34 10.11
C VAL A 6 12.38 5.57 9.15
N TYR A 7 11.74 4.53 9.67
CA TYR A 7 10.83 3.68 8.92
C TYR A 7 9.41 3.89 9.40
N THR A 8 8.46 3.98 8.47
CA THR A 8 7.03 3.97 8.78
C THR A 8 6.37 2.86 8.00
N ILE A 9 5.58 2.03 8.68
CA ILE A 9 4.97 0.82 8.12
C ILE A 9 3.45 0.99 8.18
N PHE A 10 2.79 0.76 7.04
CA PHE A 10 1.34 0.68 6.91
C PHE A 10 0.99 -0.75 6.53
N ILE A 11 0.17 -1.40 7.35
CA ILE A 11 -0.35 -2.74 7.09
C ILE A 11 -1.85 -2.59 6.91
N ILE A 12 -2.33 -2.91 5.72
CA ILE A 12 -3.74 -2.84 5.38
C ILE A 12 -4.21 -4.27 5.13
N LEU A 13 -5.13 -4.73 5.97
CA LEU A 13 -5.75 -6.04 5.83
C LEU A 13 -6.98 -5.91 4.95
N PHE A 14 -7.07 -6.77 3.95
CA PHE A 14 -8.26 -6.92 3.14
C PHE A 14 -8.80 -8.34 3.27
N SER A 15 -10.07 -8.45 3.67
CA SER A 15 -10.76 -9.73 3.80
C SER A 15 -11.70 -9.93 2.61
N GLY A 16 -11.42 -10.95 1.79
CA GLY A 16 -12.48 -11.61 1.03
C GLY A 16 -13.26 -12.50 1.98
N CYS A 17 -14.60 -12.41 2.00
CA CYS A 17 -15.40 -13.38 2.73
C CYS A 17 -15.34 -14.74 2.03
N ASP A 18 -14.76 -15.76 2.68
CA ASP A 18 -14.69 -17.13 2.16
C ASP A 18 -16.05 -17.84 2.38
N TYR A 19 -17.04 -17.54 1.53
CA TYR A 19 -18.40 -18.05 1.63
C TYR A 19 -18.56 -19.51 1.17
N LYS A 20 -17.64 -20.42 1.52
CA LYS A 20 -17.83 -21.86 1.28
C LYS A 20 -19.00 -22.47 2.07
N TYR A 21 -19.61 -21.73 3.00
CA TYR A 21 -20.62 -22.27 3.93
C TYR A 21 -21.88 -21.41 4.14
N GLU A 22 -22.18 -20.40 3.31
CA GLU A 22 -23.48 -19.72 3.40
C GLU A 22 -24.44 -20.21 2.32
N SER A 23 -25.36 -21.09 2.75
CA SER A 23 -26.58 -21.45 2.01
C SER A 23 -27.43 -20.20 1.82
N TYR A 24 -27.36 -19.61 0.63
CA TYR A 24 -28.15 -18.43 0.27
C TYR A 24 -29.64 -18.78 0.20
N SER A 25 -30.44 -18.23 1.11
CA SER A 25 -31.87 -18.02 0.86
C SER A 25 -32.02 -16.79 -0.03
N GLU A 26 -32.57 -17.00 -1.23
CA GLU A 26 -32.86 -16.01 -2.25
C GLU A 26 -33.81 -14.91 -1.73
N SER A 27 -33.28 -13.81 -1.18
CA SER A 27 -34.05 -12.58 -1.00
C SER A 27 -33.17 -11.49 -0.38
N TYR A 28 -33.02 -10.39 -1.11
CA TYR A 28 -32.43 -9.11 -0.71
C TYR A 28 -30.89 -9.04 -0.66
N THR A 29 -30.37 -8.14 -1.50
CA THR A 29 -28.99 -7.62 -1.49
C THR A 29 -27.95 -8.49 -2.18
N SER A 30 -28.16 -8.73 -3.48
CA SER A 30 -27.07 -8.92 -4.45
C SER A 30 -26.23 -7.63 -4.60
N LYS A 31 -25.72 -7.10 -3.47
CA LYS A 31 -24.47 -6.35 -3.48
C LYS A 31 -23.46 -7.35 -3.99
N ILE A 32 -23.01 -7.14 -5.22
CA ILE A 32 -21.88 -7.87 -5.79
C ILE A 32 -20.73 -7.67 -4.82
N ILE A 33 -20.53 -8.63 -3.90
CA ILE A 33 -19.36 -8.68 -3.04
C ILE A 33 -18.24 -9.10 -3.99
N LYS A 34 -17.57 -8.12 -4.61
CA LYS A 34 -16.36 -8.36 -5.39
C LYS A 34 -15.35 -8.98 -4.42
N ASN A 35 -14.94 -10.21 -4.65
CA ASN A 35 -13.69 -10.71 -4.09
C ASN A 35 -12.56 -9.89 -4.73
N VAL A 36 -12.20 -8.78 -4.10
CA VAL A 36 -11.11 -7.92 -4.59
C VAL A 36 -9.80 -8.57 -4.20
N VAL A 37 -9.20 -9.27 -5.16
CA VAL A 37 -7.81 -9.73 -5.05
C VAL A 37 -6.94 -8.57 -5.51
N LEU A 38 -6.23 -7.93 -4.57
CA LEU A 38 -5.24 -6.92 -4.93
C LEU A 38 -4.08 -7.63 -5.63
N ASP A 39 -3.82 -7.26 -6.88
CA ASP A 39 -2.73 -7.81 -7.69
C ASP A 39 -1.57 -6.81 -7.75
N ILE A 40 -0.33 -7.30 -7.62
CA ILE A 40 0.90 -6.53 -7.80
C ILE A 40 0.94 -5.83 -9.16
N GLU A 41 0.35 -6.43 -10.21
CA GLU A 41 0.28 -5.82 -11.54
C GLU A 41 -0.61 -4.58 -11.54
N CYS A 42 -1.74 -4.63 -10.82
CA CYS A 42 -2.61 -3.46 -10.64
C CYS A 42 -1.91 -2.38 -9.82
N VAL A 43 -1.27 -2.77 -8.71
CA VAL A 43 -0.51 -1.85 -7.85
C VAL A 43 0.57 -1.14 -8.67
N LYS A 44 1.34 -1.88 -9.48
CA LYS A 44 2.35 -1.31 -10.35
C LYS A 44 1.75 -0.34 -11.35
N SER A 45 0.69 -0.75 -12.05
CA SER A 45 0.01 0.10 -13.03
C SER A 45 -0.53 1.39 -12.40
N SER A 46 -1.10 1.31 -11.20
CA SER A 46 -1.62 2.46 -10.45
C SER A 46 -0.51 3.46 -10.09
N LEU A 47 0.64 2.97 -9.62
CA LEU A 47 1.78 3.82 -9.31
C LEU A 47 2.42 4.41 -10.57
N ASP A 48 2.57 3.63 -11.65
CA ASP A 48 3.17 4.08 -12.91
C ASP A 48 2.34 5.16 -13.62
N LYS A 49 1.03 5.23 -13.36
CA LYS A 49 0.17 6.34 -13.83
C LYS A 49 0.55 7.70 -13.22
N LYS A 50 1.32 7.72 -12.13
CA LYS A 50 1.65 8.92 -11.38
C LYS A 50 3.12 9.27 -11.61
N LEU A 51 3.37 10.38 -12.31
CA LEU A 51 4.71 10.85 -12.69
C LEU A 51 5.69 11.05 -11.53
N GLU A 52 5.19 11.17 -10.30
CA GLU A 52 6.00 11.36 -9.09
C GLU A 52 6.60 10.05 -8.53
N PHE A 53 6.18 8.89 -9.05
CA PHE A 53 6.64 7.58 -8.63
C PHE A 53 7.53 6.97 -9.72
N ASN A 54 8.65 6.40 -9.29
CA ASN A 54 9.54 5.61 -10.15
C ASN A 54 9.51 4.15 -9.70
N THR A 55 8.52 3.42 -10.19
CA THR A 55 8.25 2.05 -9.73
C THR A 55 9.21 1.05 -10.39
N VAL A 56 9.80 0.19 -9.57
CA VAL A 56 10.68 -0.90 -9.98
C VAL A 56 10.17 -2.18 -9.33
N THR A 57 9.98 -3.23 -10.12
CA THR A 57 9.61 -4.55 -9.58
C THR A 57 10.82 -5.17 -8.89
N GLU A 58 10.70 -5.51 -7.61
CA GLU A 58 11.76 -6.19 -6.85
C GLU A 58 11.58 -7.71 -6.86
N SER A 59 10.34 -8.18 -6.74
CA SER A 59 9.99 -9.59 -6.73
C SER A 59 8.56 -9.79 -7.25
N LYS A 60 8.10 -11.04 -7.28
CA LYS A 60 6.73 -11.38 -7.70
C LYS A 60 5.67 -10.59 -6.92
N ASN A 61 5.92 -10.26 -5.66
CA ASN A 61 4.93 -9.65 -4.76
C ASN A 61 5.43 -8.33 -4.14
N SER A 62 6.54 -7.78 -4.63
CA SER A 62 7.16 -6.56 -4.09
C SER A 62 7.49 -5.58 -5.20
N LEU A 63 7.15 -4.32 -4.95
CA LEU A 63 7.58 -3.18 -5.74
C LEU A 63 8.36 -2.22 -4.85
N ARG A 64 9.39 -1.61 -5.43
CA ARG A 64 10.02 -0.43 -4.87
C ARG A 64 9.61 0.79 -5.68
N THR A 65 9.30 1.88 -5.01
CA THR A 65 9.16 3.18 -5.65
C THR A 65 9.85 4.23 -4.80
N SER A 66 9.98 5.43 -5.34
CA SER A 66 10.54 6.56 -4.63
C SER A 66 9.74 7.80 -4.96
N ILE A 67 9.49 8.63 -3.95
CA ILE A 67 8.95 9.97 -4.10
C ILE A 67 9.91 10.95 -3.45
N SER A 68 10.42 11.90 -4.24
CA SER A 68 11.51 12.79 -3.81
C SER A 68 12.69 11.97 -3.24
N ASP A 69 13.03 12.16 -1.98
CA ASP A 69 14.11 11.54 -1.22
C ASP A 69 13.66 10.37 -0.31
N ILE A 70 12.38 9.97 -0.43
CA ILE A 70 11.76 8.90 0.37
C ILE A 70 11.69 7.62 -0.46
N GLU A 71 12.34 6.57 0.03
CA GLU A 71 12.24 5.22 -0.53
C GLU A 71 10.96 4.55 -0.01
N VAL A 72 10.19 3.92 -0.89
CA VAL A 72 8.94 3.24 -0.54
C VAL A 72 8.98 1.81 -1.08
N GLN A 73 8.69 0.84 -0.22
CA GLN A 73 8.47 -0.55 -0.60
C GLN A 73 6.98 -0.88 -0.44
N VAL A 74 6.41 -1.56 -1.42
CA VAL A 74 5.02 -2.00 -1.44
C VAL A 74 5.00 -3.50 -1.65
N ASN A 75 4.50 -4.24 -0.67
CA ASN A 75 4.36 -5.69 -0.71
C ASN A 75 2.87 -6.07 -0.75
N VAL A 76 2.53 -7.00 -1.62
CA VAL A 76 1.16 -7.53 -1.76
C VAL A 76 1.18 -9.03 -1.44
N ASN A 77 0.44 -9.42 -0.41
CA ASN A 77 0.18 -10.83 -0.10
C ASN A 77 -1.32 -11.12 -0.27
N GLU A 78 -1.73 -12.37 -0.01
CA GLU A 78 -3.10 -12.84 -0.27
C GLU A 78 -4.19 -11.94 0.33
N ASN A 79 -3.97 -11.42 1.54
CA ASN A 79 -4.96 -10.63 2.30
C ASN A 79 -4.38 -9.34 2.90
N GLU A 80 -3.18 -8.92 2.46
CA GLU A 80 -2.54 -7.73 3.03
C GLU A 80 -1.74 -6.93 2.00
N LEU A 81 -1.80 -5.61 2.17
CA LEU A 81 -0.95 -4.64 1.49
C LEU A 81 -0.06 -3.99 2.55
N VAL A 82 1.25 -4.16 2.40
CA VAL A 82 2.24 -3.59 3.31
C VAL A 82 3.02 -2.50 2.59
N ILE A 83 2.94 -1.26 3.10
CA ILE A 83 3.68 -0.11 2.55
C ILE A 83 4.70 0.35 3.59
N VAL A 84 5.99 0.28 3.23
CA VAL A 84 7.11 0.71 4.08
C VAL A 84 7.74 1.95 3.47
N SER A 85 7.70 3.07 4.18
CA SER A 85 8.38 4.32 3.77
C SER A 85 9.62 4.55 4.62
N LYS A 86 10.75 4.84 3.97
CA LYS A 86 12.05 5.04 4.59
C LYS A 86 12.52 6.48 4.37
N TYR A 87 12.68 7.20 5.48
CA TYR A 87 13.07 8.59 5.55
C TYR A 87 14.53 8.71 6.00
N LYS A 88 15.33 9.48 5.25
CA LYS A 88 16.69 9.85 5.66
C LYS A 88 16.61 11.20 6.37
N THR A 89 16.90 11.24 7.67
CA THR A 89 16.86 12.49 8.45
C THR A 89 18.21 12.80 9.07
N GLU A 90 18.61 14.06 9.01
CA GLU A 90 19.77 14.60 9.72
C GLU A 90 19.29 15.13 11.08
N THR A 91 19.66 14.54 12.22
CA THR A 91 19.26 15.10 13.52
C THR A 91 20.44 15.60 14.36
N LYS A 92 20.42 16.92 14.60
CA LYS A 92 20.44 17.52 15.95
C LYS A 92 19.14 18.33 16.11
N GLN A 93 17.98 17.69 16.22
CA GLN A 93 16.79 18.39 16.71
C GLN A 93 15.96 17.44 17.56
N ASP A 94 15.93 17.70 18.88
CA ASP A 94 14.94 17.23 19.85
C ASP A 94 13.56 17.82 19.52
N LYS A 95 13.08 17.60 18.30
CA LYS A 95 11.72 17.93 17.91
C LYS A 95 10.99 16.61 17.73
N ASN A 96 9.82 16.53 18.34
CA ASN A 96 8.85 15.48 18.04
C ASN A 96 8.50 15.60 16.54
N ILE A 97 9.22 14.88 15.68
CA ILE A 97 8.89 14.82 14.27
C ILE A 97 7.67 13.91 14.19
N TYR A 98 6.50 14.51 14.04
CA TYR A 98 5.27 13.78 13.77
C TYR A 98 5.32 13.30 12.31
N ILE A 99 6.06 12.22 12.06
CA ILE A 99 6.10 11.55 10.76
C ILE A 99 4.82 10.73 10.65
N VAL A 100 3.72 11.39 10.32
CA VAL A 100 2.62 10.70 9.63
C VAL A 100 3.22 10.30 8.29
N SER A 101 3.18 9.02 7.91
CA SER A 101 3.57 8.65 6.54
C SER A 101 2.53 9.18 5.56
N ALA A 102 2.62 10.47 5.25
CA ALA A 102 1.83 11.12 4.23
C ALA A 102 2.03 10.40 2.89
N VAL A 103 3.25 9.91 2.65
CA VAL A 103 3.57 9.05 1.50
C VAL A 103 2.84 7.71 1.56
N GLY A 104 2.90 7.00 2.69
CA GLY A 104 2.19 5.73 2.88
C GLY A 104 0.68 5.85 2.63
N LYS A 105 0.04 6.84 3.25
CA LYS A 105 -1.40 7.14 3.05
C LYS A 105 -1.73 7.52 1.60
N ARG A 106 -0.83 8.25 0.94
CA ARG A 106 -1.03 8.65 -0.45
C ARG A 106 -0.93 7.46 -1.40
N VAL A 107 0.06 6.59 -1.19
CA VAL A 107 0.25 5.34 -1.95
C VAL A 107 -0.96 4.42 -1.76
N GLU A 108 -1.40 4.21 -0.52
CA GLU A 108 -2.64 3.48 -0.21
C GLU A 108 -3.82 4.02 -1.03
N ARG A 109 -4.09 5.33 -0.93
CA ARG A 109 -5.25 5.94 -1.60
C ARG A 109 -5.19 5.82 -3.13
N ILE A 110 -4.00 5.95 -3.72
CA ILE A 110 -3.81 5.79 -5.16
C ILE A 110 -4.14 4.36 -5.58
N ILE A 111 -3.57 3.37 -4.87
CA ILE A 111 -3.79 1.95 -5.14
C ILE A 111 -5.28 1.61 -5.01
N PHE A 112 -5.92 2.02 -3.93
CA PHE A 112 -7.31 1.64 -3.65
C PHE A 112 -8.28 2.26 -4.65
N ASN A 113 -8.06 3.53 -5.03
CA ASN A 113 -8.89 4.20 -6.04
C ASN A 113 -8.74 3.58 -7.43
N ASP A 114 -7.53 3.16 -7.82
CA ASP A 114 -7.27 2.67 -9.17
C ASP A 114 -7.50 1.16 -9.32
N CYS A 115 -7.42 0.40 -8.22
CA CYS A 115 -7.58 -1.07 -8.19
C CYS A 115 -8.97 -1.53 -7.75
N ASP A 116 -9.97 -0.63 -7.75
CA ASP A 116 -11.38 -0.94 -7.44
C ASP A 116 -11.57 -1.67 -6.09
N TYR A 117 -10.81 -1.26 -5.07
CA TYR A 117 -10.97 -1.74 -3.68
C TYR A 117 -11.95 -0.87 -2.89
#